data_AF-A0A932A2M3-F1
#
_entry.id   AF-A0A932A2M3-F1
#
_cell.length_a   1.000
_cell.length_b   1.000
_cell.length_c   1.000
_cell.angle_alpha   90.00
_cell.angle_beta   90.00
_cell.angle_gamma   90.00
#
_symmetry.space_group_name_H-M   'P 1'
#
loop_
_entity.id
_entity.type
_entity.pdbx_description
1 polymer ?
#
loop_
_entity_poly.entity_id
_entity_poly.type
_entity_poly.pdbx_seq_one_letter_code
_entity_poly.pdbx_strand_id
1 'polypeptide(L)'
;MDLSKAIYKMTWQPAERFHLEKRGKIEEGYYADLVLFDLNKISDTSDFLDPFHYCEGIEYVFVNGQLAIEKGKQTGKRAGMVLRKN
;
A
#
# COMPACT_ATOMS: atom_id res chain seq x y z
N MET A 1 10.82 10.10 13.81
CA MET A 1 9.40 10.03 13.40
C MET A 1 8.89 8.68 13.85
N ASP A 2 7.77 8.61 14.56
CA ASP A 2 7.17 7.32 14.92
C ASP A 2 6.54 6.62 13.71
N LEU A 3 6.30 5.31 13.83
CA LEU A 3 5.76 4.48 12.75
C LEU A 3 4.38 4.97 12.29
N SER A 4 3.50 5.31 13.22
CA SER A 4 2.14 5.79 12.92
C SER A 4 2.17 7.07 12.08
N LYS A 5 3.10 7.99 12.37
CA LYS A 5 3.30 9.21 11.62
C LYS A 5 3.88 8.93 10.23
N ALA A 6 4.76 7.94 10.09
CA ALA A 6 5.24 7.46 8.80
C ALA A 6 4.07 6.93 7.95
N ILE A 7 3.25 6.04 8.52
CA ILE A 7 2.06 5.46 7.88
C ILE A 7 1.08 6.56 7.47
N TYR A 8 0.78 7.53 8.34
CA TYR A 8 -0.08 8.68 8.03
C TYR A 8 0.41 9.44 6.79
N LYS A 9 1.72 9.69 6.68
CA LYS A 9 2.31 10.44 5.56
C LYS A 9 2.20 9.71 4.21
N MET A 10 2.08 8.38 4.20
CA MET A 10 1.97 7.57 2.99
C MET A 10 0.55 7.08 2.68
N THR A 11 -0.42 7.28 3.59
CA THR A 11 -1.81 6.80 3.43
C THR A 11 -2.81 7.94 3.50
N TRP A 12 -3.14 8.41 4.71
CA TRP A 12 -4.21 9.38 4.91
C TRP A 12 -3.84 10.77 4.40
N GLN A 13 -2.61 11.24 4.64
CA GLN A 13 -2.18 12.56 4.18
C GLN A 13 -2.32 12.75 2.64
N PRO A 14 -1.85 11.82 1.78
CA PRO A 14 -2.08 11.95 0.35
C PRO A 14 -3.56 11.77 -0.02
N ALA A 15 -4.31 10.87 0.63
CA ALA A 15 -5.74 10.72 0.38
C ALA A 15 -6.51 12.02 0.64
N GLU A 16 -6.20 12.72 1.73
CA GLU A 16 -6.76 14.04 2.05
C GLU A 16 -6.34 15.09 1.01
N ARG A 17 -5.05 15.18 0.69
CA ARG A 17 -4.50 16.16 -0.27
C ARG A 17 -5.06 16.02 -1.68
N PHE A 18 -5.31 14.80 -2.13
CA PHE A 18 -5.82 14.50 -3.47
C PHE A 18 -7.33 14.26 -3.51
N HIS A 19 -8.03 14.41 -2.37
CA HIS A 19 -9.47 14.15 -2.24
C HIS A 19 -9.86 12.73 -2.70
N LEU A 20 -9.06 11.73 -2.31
CA LEU A 20 -9.36 10.32 -2.56
C LEU A 20 -10.41 9.84 -1.56
N GLU A 21 -11.68 10.05 -1.91
CA GLU A 21 -12.80 9.68 -1.05
C GLU A 21 -12.73 8.22 -0.62
N LYS A 22 -12.96 7.98 0.68
CA LYS A 22 -13.04 6.64 1.28
C LYS A 22 -11.77 5.80 1.11
N ARG A 23 -10.59 6.42 0.97
CA ARG A 23 -9.27 5.75 0.92
C ARG A 23 -8.29 6.33 1.94
N GLY A 24 -7.20 5.61 2.20
CA GLY A 24 -6.10 6.05 3.06
C GLY A 24 -6.33 5.88 4.57
N LYS A 25 -7.45 5.30 5.00
CA LYS A 25 -7.72 4.91 6.40
C LYS A 25 -8.29 3.49 6.46
N ILE A 26 -8.13 2.86 7.62
CA ILE A 26 -8.81 1.62 7.97
C ILE A 26 -10.04 1.99 8.80
N GLU A 27 -11.20 2.05 8.15
CA GLU A 27 -12.47 2.48 8.73
C GLU A 27 -13.62 1.77 7.98
N GLU A 28 -14.75 1.56 8.65
CA GLU A 28 -15.92 0.96 8.00
C GLU A 28 -16.42 1.84 6.84
N GLY A 29 -16.81 1.20 5.73
CA GLY A 29 -17.26 1.88 4.52
C GLY A 29 -16.14 2.45 3.63
N TYR A 30 -14.87 2.30 4.01
CA TYR A 30 -13.71 2.62 3.16
C TYR A 30 -13.38 1.48 2.18
N TYR A 31 -12.67 1.81 1.10
CA TYR A 31 -12.10 0.79 0.21
C TYR A 31 -11.06 -0.05 0.96
N ALA A 32 -11.11 -1.36 0.74
CA ALA A 32 -10.15 -2.31 1.31
C ALA A 32 -8.82 -2.30 0.53
N ASP A 33 -8.14 -1.16 0.53
CA ASP A 33 -6.75 -1.02 0.11
C ASP A 33 -5.85 -1.17 1.33
N LEU A 34 -5.30 -2.36 1.51
CA LEU A 34 -4.61 -2.75 2.74
C LEU A 34 -3.25 -3.36 2.42
N VAL A 35 -2.28 -3.13 3.30
CA VAL A 35 -0.95 -3.74 3.24
C VAL A 35 -0.68 -4.41 4.58
N LEU A 36 -0.33 -5.69 4.55
CA LEU A 36 0.21 -6.42 5.69
C LEU A 36 1.72 -6.57 5.47
N PHE A 37 2.51 -6.08 6.42
CA PHE A 37 3.98 -6.14 6.37
C PHE A 37 4.57 -6.53 7.73
N ASP A 38 5.74 -7.16 7.70
CA ASP A 38 6.53 -7.50 8.88
C ASP A 38 7.48 -6.33 9.21
N LEU A 39 7.27 -5.68 10.35
CA LEU A 39 8.06 -4.54 10.79
C LEU A 39 9.55 -4.89 10.98
N ASN A 40 9.89 -6.14 11.25
CA ASN A 40 11.29 -6.57 11.43
C ASN A 40 11.98 -6.89 10.10
N LYS A 41 11.22 -7.03 9.00
CA LYS A 41 11.76 -7.38 7.68
C LYS A 41 11.58 -6.30 6.62
N ILE A 42 10.75 -5.30 6.86
CA ILE A 42 10.44 -4.26 5.88
C ILE A 42 11.71 -3.48 5.50
N SER A 43 12.15 -3.63 4.25
CA SER A 43 13.36 -2.98 3.74
C SER A 43 13.26 -2.74 2.24
N ASP A 44 13.80 -1.59 1.81
CA ASP A 44 14.20 -1.41 0.41
C ASP A 44 15.49 -2.21 0.18
N THR A 45 15.54 -2.93 -0.94
CA THR A 45 16.66 -3.80 -1.35
C THR A 45 17.31 -3.31 -2.64
N SER A 46 16.81 -2.21 -3.21
CA SER A 46 17.40 -1.61 -4.40
C SER A 46 18.73 -0.91 -4.08
N ASP A 47 19.68 -1.00 -5.01
CA ASP A 47 20.94 -0.26 -4.94
C ASP A 47 21.16 0.58 -6.22
N PHE A 48 22.23 1.38 -6.24
CA PHE A 48 22.49 2.29 -7.36
C PHE A 48 22.88 1.56 -8.66
N LEU A 49 23.55 0.42 -8.56
CA LEU A 49 24.01 -0.38 -9.69
C LEU A 49 22.95 -1.39 -10.15
N ASP A 50 22.08 -1.80 -9.24
CA ASP A 50 20.98 -2.72 -9.47
C ASP A 50 19.69 -2.19 -8.80
N PRO A 51 18.92 -1.34 -9.50
CA PRO A 51 17.77 -0.67 -8.92
C PRO A 51 16.47 -1.49 -8.98
N PHE A 52 16.44 -2.62 -9.69
CA PHE A 52 15.20 -3.36 -10.00
C PHE A 52 14.95 -4.55 -9.08
N HIS A 53 14.96 -4.30 -7.77
CA HIS A 53 14.66 -5.31 -6.75
C HIS A 53 13.29 -5.12 -6.11
N TYR A 54 12.69 -6.24 -5.70
CA TYR A 54 11.51 -6.22 -4.86
C TYR A 54 11.92 -5.96 -3.41
N CYS A 55 11.20 -5.05 -2.74
CA CYS A 55 11.34 -4.83 -1.31
C CYS A 55 11.04 -6.09 -0.50
N GLU A 56 11.63 -6.18 0.69
CA GLU A 56 11.35 -7.24 1.65
C GLU A 56 10.26 -6.84 2.64
N GLY A 57 9.65 -7.83 3.30
CA GLY A 57 8.71 -7.63 4.40
C GLY A 57 7.27 -7.32 4.04
N ILE A 58 6.92 -7.07 2.77
CA ILE A 58 5.51 -6.96 2.33
C ILE A 58 4.93 -8.36 2.10
N GLU A 59 3.99 -8.78 2.94
CA GLU A 59 3.41 -10.13 2.87
C GLU A 59 2.13 -10.18 2.03
N TYR A 60 1.22 -9.24 2.25
CA TYR A 60 -0.06 -9.18 1.51
C TYR A 60 -0.40 -7.76 1.12
N VAL A 61 -0.95 -7.62 -0.08
CA VAL A 61 -1.50 -6.34 -0.57
C VAL A 61 -2.88 -6.60 -1.13
N PHE A 62 -3.83 -5.81 -0.67
CA PHE A 62 -5.21 -5.79 -1.14
C PHE A 62 -5.45 -4.49 -1.89
N VAL A 63 -6.10 -4.59 -3.04
CA VAL A 63 -6.59 -3.44 -3.81
C VAL A 63 -8.07 -3.65 -4.00
N ASN A 64 -8.89 -2.71 -3.53
CA ASN A 64 -10.35 -2.84 -3.56
C ASN A 64 -10.85 -4.21 -3.03
N GLY A 65 -10.21 -4.74 -1.97
CA GLY A 65 -10.57 -6.01 -1.35
C GLY A 65 -10.06 -7.28 -2.06
N GLN A 66 -9.35 -7.16 -3.18
CA GLN A 66 -8.77 -8.29 -3.90
C GLN A 66 -7.26 -8.42 -3.63
N LEU A 67 -6.80 -9.63 -3.36
CA LEU A 67 -5.37 -9.94 -3.20
C LEU A 67 -4.59 -9.63 -4.47
N ALA A 68 -3.78 -8.58 -4.45
CA ALA A 68 -2.82 -8.23 -5.49
C ALA A 68 -1.44 -8.88 -5.23
N ILE A 69 -1.05 -8.98 -3.96
CA ILE A 69 0.13 -9.71 -3.49
C ILE A 69 -0.32 -10.70 -2.41
N GLU A 70 0.12 -11.94 -2.53
CA GLU A 70 -0.08 -13.02 -1.56
C GLU A 70 1.28 -13.65 -1.21
N LYS A 71 1.64 -13.61 0.07
CA LYS A 71 2.93 -14.13 0.59
C LYS A 71 4.13 -13.61 -0.21
N GLY A 72 4.14 -12.30 -0.47
CA GLY A 72 5.21 -11.62 -1.23
C GLY A 72 5.20 -11.86 -2.74
N LYS A 73 4.23 -12.59 -3.29
CA LYS A 73 4.14 -12.88 -4.73
C LYS A 73 2.94 -12.19 -5.37
N GLN A 74 3.12 -11.63 -6.57
CA GLN A 74 2.02 -11.06 -7.34
C GLN A 74 1.01 -12.14 -7.74
N THR A 75 -0.28 -11.85 -7.59
CA THR A 75 -1.36 -12.79 -7.95
C THR A 75 -1.85 -12.62 -9.40
N GLY A 76 -1.45 -11.54 -10.07
CA GLY A 76 -1.94 -11.15 -11.39
C GLY A 76 -3.32 -10.46 -11.39
N LYS A 77 -4.00 -10.38 -10.23
CA LYS A 77 -5.29 -9.67 -10.12
C LYS A 77 -5.11 -8.16 -10.31
N ARG A 78 -5.87 -7.58 -11.22
CA ARG A 78 -5.89 -6.14 -11.52
C ARG A 78 -7.19 -5.51 -11.01
N ALA A 79 -7.27 -5.30 -9.71
CA ALA A 79 -8.47 -4.76 -9.07
C ALA A 79 -8.49 -3.22 -8.99
N GLY A 80 -7.53 -2.53 -9.63
CA GLY A 80 -7.46 -1.07 -9.63
C GLY A 80 -8.66 -0.41 -10.32
N MET A 81 -8.99 0.81 -9.90
CA MET A 81 -10.00 1.65 -10.55
C MET A 81 -9.43 3.02 -10.87
N VAL A 82 -9.95 3.65 -11.94
CA VAL A 82 -9.64 5.04 -12.26
C VAL A 82 -10.25 5.92 -11.19
N LEU A 83 -9.42 6.66 -10.45
CA LEU A 83 -9.87 7.64 -9.48
C LEU A 83 -10.28 8.91 -10.22
N ARG A 84 -11.53 9.33 -10.04
CA ARG A 84 -12.08 10.55 -10.63
C ARG A 84 -12.33 11.55 -9.53
N LYS A 85 -12.02 12.81 -9.80
CA LYS A 85 -12.44 13.93 -8.95
C LYS A 85 -13.89 14.23 -9.30
N ASN A 86 -14.78 14.15 -8.32
CA ASN A 86 -16.12 14.68 -8.46
C ASN A 86 -16.10 16.21 -8.28
#